data_AF-A0A1A8WTI0-F1
#
_entry.id   AF-A0A1A8WTI0-F1
#
_cell.length_a   1.000
_cell.length_b   1.000
_cell.length_c   1.000
_cell.angle_alpha   90.00
_cell.angle_beta   90.00
_cell.angle_gamma   90.00
#
_symmetry.space_group_name_H-M   'P 1'
#
loop_
_entity.id
_entity.type
_entity.pdbx_description
1 polymer ?
#
loop_
_entity_poly.entity_id
_entity_poly.type
_entity_poly.pdbx_seq_one_letter_code
_entity_poly.pdbx_strand_id
1 'polypeptide(L)'
;MVSKKPAKAKKSATGAADGKKKRKKSRYDSYGLYIFKVLKQVHPDTGISRKSMNIMNSFLVDTFEKIATEASRLCKYTRRDTLSSREIQTAIRLVLPGELAKHAVSEGTKAVTKFTSKKEKKEKKSETTKKKSAKRKLSYEENNQYAKEEGKKERRKKEDNREFIERMQKKNEVWPPLKCGYYTFTFTQTLALVCSHVSRI
;
A
#
# COMPACT_ATOMS: atom_id res chain seq x y z
N MET A 1 -57.94 29.39 -58.48
CA MET A 1 -57.95 27.92 -58.56
C MET A 1 -57.10 27.35 -57.43
N VAL A 2 -57.71 26.50 -56.61
CA VAL A 2 -57.15 25.84 -55.43
C VAL A 2 -56.02 24.90 -55.81
N SER A 3 -54.89 24.91 -55.09
CA SER A 3 -53.88 23.84 -55.15
C SER A 3 -53.06 23.72 -53.87
N LYS A 4 -53.64 22.98 -52.92
CA LYS A 4 -53.07 21.92 -52.07
C LYS A 4 -51.59 22.01 -51.61
N LYS A 5 -51.45 22.22 -50.30
CA LYS A 5 -50.29 21.91 -49.43
C LYS A 5 -49.82 20.45 -49.59
N PRO A 6 -48.53 20.15 -49.36
CA PRO A 6 -48.22 19.01 -48.50
C PRO A 6 -47.31 19.37 -47.33
N ALA A 7 -47.68 18.83 -46.18
CA ALA A 7 -47.04 19.02 -44.89
C ALA A 7 -45.59 18.50 -44.87
N LYS A 8 -44.65 19.31 -44.36
CA LYS A 8 -43.33 18.84 -43.93
C LYS A 8 -43.53 17.87 -42.76
N ALA A 9 -43.34 16.59 -43.03
CA ALA A 9 -43.29 15.55 -42.02
C ALA A 9 -42.15 15.85 -41.04
N LYS A 10 -42.52 15.98 -39.75
CA LYS A 10 -41.60 15.94 -38.61
C LYS A 10 -40.87 14.58 -38.63
N LYS A 11 -39.59 14.55 -38.99
CA LYS A 11 -38.71 13.45 -38.61
C LYS A 11 -38.47 13.57 -37.11
N SER A 12 -39.10 12.68 -36.36
CA SER A 12 -38.87 12.42 -34.95
C SER A 12 -37.38 12.10 -34.74
N ALA A 13 -36.67 13.04 -34.10
CA ALA A 13 -35.38 12.78 -33.49
C ALA A 13 -35.61 11.96 -32.22
N THR A 14 -35.82 10.64 -32.37
CA THR A 14 -35.74 9.70 -31.25
C THR A 14 -34.35 9.07 -31.26
N GLY A 15 -33.34 9.89 -30.98
CA GLY A 15 -31.99 9.43 -30.68
C GLY A 15 -31.82 9.38 -29.17
N ALA A 16 -32.34 8.33 -28.55
CA ALA A 16 -32.15 8.05 -27.12
C ALA A 16 -30.65 8.08 -26.79
N ALA A 17 -30.24 9.14 -26.11
CA ALA A 17 -29.01 9.18 -25.33
C ALA A 17 -29.22 8.27 -24.11
N ASP A 18 -29.11 6.95 -24.31
CA ASP A 18 -29.03 6.00 -23.21
C ASP A 18 -27.63 5.37 -23.17
N GLY A 19 -26.99 5.55 -22.02
CA GLY A 19 -25.56 5.39 -21.84
C GLY A 19 -25.10 3.97 -22.07
N LYS A 20 -24.60 3.68 -23.28
CA LYS A 20 -23.66 2.58 -23.48
C LYS A 20 -22.40 2.88 -22.67
N LYS A 21 -22.39 2.42 -21.41
CA LYS A 21 -21.16 2.11 -20.66
C LYS A 21 -20.25 1.41 -21.65
N LYS A 22 -19.21 2.11 -22.14
CA LYS A 22 -18.21 1.54 -23.05
C LYS A 22 -17.80 0.21 -22.44
N ARG A 23 -18.19 -0.92 -23.05
CA ARG A 23 -17.80 -2.25 -22.60
C ARG A 23 -16.30 -2.18 -22.43
N LYS A 24 -15.81 -2.33 -21.19
CA LYS A 24 -14.38 -2.35 -20.91
C LYS A 24 -13.81 -3.41 -21.85
N LYS A 25 -12.99 -2.99 -22.82
CA LYS A 25 -12.35 -3.90 -23.74
C LYS A 25 -11.62 -4.92 -22.86
N SER A 26 -11.96 -6.20 -23.03
CA SER A 26 -11.28 -7.29 -22.33
C SER A 26 -9.79 -7.01 -22.42
N ARG A 27 -9.10 -6.96 -21.27
CA ARG A 27 -7.68 -6.66 -21.23
C ARG A 27 -7.00 -7.77 -22.02
N TYR A 28 -6.49 -7.40 -23.19
CA TYR A 28 -5.62 -8.30 -23.96
C TYR A 28 -4.32 -8.39 -23.17
N ASP A 29 -4.10 -9.52 -22.49
CA ASP A 29 -2.85 -9.80 -21.81
C ASP A 29 -1.78 -9.98 -22.88
N SER A 30 -1.02 -8.90 -23.11
CA SER A 30 0.10 -8.85 -24.04
C SER A 30 1.39 -8.66 -23.28
N TYR A 31 2.47 -9.19 -23.84
CA TYR A 31 3.81 -9.02 -23.32
C TYR A 31 4.43 -7.66 -23.69
N GLY A 32 3.69 -6.76 -24.33
CA GLY A 32 4.22 -5.53 -24.92
C GLY A 32 4.95 -4.61 -23.93
N LEU A 33 4.45 -4.49 -22.69
CA LEU A 33 5.14 -3.72 -21.65
C LEU A 33 6.51 -4.32 -21.30
N TYR A 34 6.61 -5.66 -21.24
CA TYR A 34 7.84 -6.35 -20.89
C TYR A 34 8.84 -6.31 -22.05
N ILE A 35 8.36 -6.50 -23.28
CA ILE A 35 9.18 -6.35 -24.49
C ILE A 35 9.79 -4.95 -24.54
N PHE A 36 9.01 -3.90 -24.26
CA PHE A 36 9.52 -2.53 -24.24
C PHE A 36 10.53 -2.27 -23.11
N LYS A 37 10.30 -2.85 -21.92
CA LYS A 37 11.26 -2.76 -20.80
C LYS A 37 12.61 -3.40 -21.14
N VAL A 38 12.59 -4.58 -21.77
CA VAL A 38 13.82 -5.26 -22.21
C VAL A 38 14.49 -4.46 -23.32
N LEU A 39 13.72 -3.94 -24.29
CA LEU A 39 14.26 -3.12 -25.37
C LEU A 39 15.03 -1.92 -24.83
N LYS A 40 14.49 -1.20 -23.84
CA LYS A 40 15.20 -0.05 -23.24
C LYS A 40 16.40 -0.42 -22.39
N GLN A 41 16.49 -1.67 -21.91
CA GLN A 41 17.69 -2.17 -21.23
C GLN A 41 18.83 -2.44 -22.22
N VAL A 42 18.53 -2.84 -23.45
CA VAL A 42 19.55 -3.15 -24.48
C VAL A 42 19.86 -1.95 -25.38
N HIS A 43 18.85 -1.13 -25.71
CA HIS A 43 18.97 0.03 -26.59
C HIS A 43 18.08 1.17 -26.06
N PRO A 44 18.64 2.12 -25.28
CA PRO A 44 17.86 3.19 -24.66
C PRO A 44 17.23 4.16 -25.67
N ASP A 45 17.86 4.38 -26.83
CA ASP A 45 17.44 5.39 -27.80
C ASP A 45 16.56 4.84 -28.94
N THR A 46 16.45 3.52 -29.05
CA THR A 46 15.67 2.87 -30.13
C THR A 46 14.19 2.72 -29.75
N GLY A 47 13.31 2.89 -30.74
CA GLY A 47 11.87 2.63 -30.64
C GLY A 47 11.44 1.40 -31.45
N ILE A 48 10.27 0.84 -31.13
CA ILE A 48 9.69 -0.31 -31.84
C ILE A 48 8.31 0.06 -32.40
N SER A 49 8.05 -0.31 -33.66
CA SER A 49 6.77 -0.06 -34.31
C SER A 49 5.65 -0.92 -33.71
N ARG A 50 4.38 -0.51 -33.90
CA ARG A 50 3.22 -1.29 -33.43
C ARG A 50 3.11 -2.66 -34.13
N LYS A 51 3.49 -2.74 -35.41
CA LYS A 51 3.49 -4.00 -36.17
C LYS A 51 4.57 -4.95 -35.65
N SER A 52 5.78 -4.44 -35.44
CA SER A 52 6.89 -5.21 -34.86
C SER A 52 6.57 -5.68 -33.45
N MET A 53 5.89 -4.86 -32.64
CA MET A 53 5.45 -5.25 -31.30
C MET A 53 4.48 -6.45 -31.34
N ASN A 54 3.54 -6.47 -32.30
CA ASN A 54 2.63 -7.61 -32.45
C ASN A 54 3.38 -8.89 -32.86
N ILE A 55 4.33 -8.79 -33.79
CA ILE A 55 5.16 -9.94 -34.21
C ILE A 55 5.94 -10.50 -33.01
N MET A 56 6.56 -9.62 -32.21
CA MET A 56 7.30 -10.04 -31.01
C MET A 56 6.40 -10.68 -29.96
N ASN A 57 5.18 -10.18 -29.77
CA ASN A 57 4.21 -10.76 -28.85
C ASN A 57 3.79 -12.17 -29.28
N SER A 58 3.49 -12.38 -30.57
CA SER A 58 3.18 -13.71 -31.11
C SER A 58 4.37 -14.65 -30.98
N PHE A 59 5.58 -14.21 -31.32
CA PHE A 59 6.79 -15.01 -31.18
C PHE A 59 7.00 -15.55 -29.75
N LEU A 60 6.74 -14.71 -28.74
CA LEU A 60 6.82 -15.14 -27.34
C LEU A 60 5.77 -16.20 -26.98
N VAL A 61 4.54 -16.04 -27.46
CA VAL A 61 3.46 -17.00 -27.23
C VAL A 61 3.79 -18.34 -27.91
N ASP A 62 4.22 -18.30 -29.18
CA ASP A 62 4.56 -19.50 -29.95
C ASP A 62 5.74 -20.28 -29.31
N THR A 63 6.75 -19.56 -28.83
CA THR A 63 7.89 -20.18 -28.16
C THR A 63 7.51 -20.74 -26.79
N PHE A 64 6.66 -20.03 -26.04
CA PHE A 64 6.15 -20.50 -24.76
C PHE A 64 5.33 -21.77 -24.91
N GLU A 65 4.43 -21.82 -25.90
CA GLU A 65 3.59 -22.99 -26.17
C GLU A 65 4.42 -24.21 -26.57
N LYS A 66 5.46 -24.02 -27.39
CA LYS A 66 6.42 -25.10 -27.72
C LYS A 66 7.10 -25.66 -26.47
N ILE A 67 7.63 -24.78 -25.60
CA ILE A 67 8.30 -25.21 -24.35
C ILE A 67 7.32 -25.90 -23.41
N ALA A 68 6.12 -25.35 -23.24
CA ALA A 68 5.09 -25.91 -22.36
C ALA A 68 4.64 -27.29 -22.84
N THR A 69 4.48 -27.46 -24.16
CA THR A 69 4.10 -28.74 -24.77
C THR A 69 5.19 -29.80 -24.54
N GLU A 70 6.45 -29.47 -24.79
CA GLU A 70 7.56 -30.40 -24.56
C GLU A 70 7.75 -30.73 -23.06
N ALA A 71 7.60 -29.73 -22.18
CA ALA A 71 7.67 -29.97 -20.74
C ALA A 71 6.52 -30.87 -20.24
N SER A 72 5.32 -30.70 -20.79
CA SER A 72 4.16 -31.56 -20.49
C SER A 72 4.42 -33.01 -20.92
N ARG A 73 5.00 -33.22 -22.12
CA ARG A 73 5.41 -34.55 -22.60
C ARG A 73 6.45 -35.18 -21.65
N LEU A 74 7.47 -34.44 -21.25
CA LEU A 74 8.49 -34.91 -20.29
C LEU A 74 7.92 -35.28 -18.92
N CYS A 75 6.94 -34.51 -18.44
CA CYS A 75 6.25 -34.78 -17.18
C CYS A 75 5.51 -36.13 -17.24
N LYS A 76 4.83 -36.40 -18.37
CA LYS A 76 4.15 -37.68 -18.63
C LYS A 76 5.12 -38.86 -18.71
N TYR A 77 6.26 -38.71 -19.38
CA TYR A 77 7.27 -39.78 -19.45
C TYR A 77 7.87 -40.13 -18.08
N THR A 78 8.05 -39.12 -17.24
CA THR A 78 8.59 -39.30 -15.88
C THR A 78 7.54 -39.82 -14.90
N ARG A 79 6.26 -39.93 -15.31
CA ARG A 79 5.11 -40.30 -14.47
C ARG A 79 4.96 -39.40 -13.24
N ARG A 80 5.08 -38.09 -13.44
CA ARG A 80 4.83 -37.08 -12.41
C ARG A 80 3.62 -36.24 -12.79
N ASP A 81 2.83 -35.86 -11.78
CA ASP A 81 1.67 -34.98 -11.97
C ASP A 81 2.03 -33.50 -11.78
N THR A 82 3.21 -33.22 -11.24
CA THR A 82 3.71 -31.86 -10.99
C THR A 82 4.87 -31.54 -11.92
N LEU A 83 4.71 -30.45 -12.68
CA LEU A 83 5.75 -29.91 -13.55
C LEU A 83 6.78 -29.14 -12.71
N SER A 84 8.03 -29.60 -12.69
CA SER A 84 9.13 -28.97 -11.96
C SER A 84 10.04 -28.17 -12.90
N SER A 85 10.94 -27.37 -12.32
CA SER A 85 11.93 -26.58 -13.05
C SER A 85 12.87 -27.47 -13.88
N ARG A 86 13.03 -28.75 -13.49
CA ARG A 86 13.85 -29.73 -14.22
C ARG A 86 13.25 -30.10 -15.58
N GLU A 87 11.94 -30.33 -15.65
CA GLU A 87 11.25 -30.64 -16.90
C GLU A 87 11.28 -29.42 -17.84
N ILE A 88 11.10 -28.21 -17.31
CA ILE A 88 11.28 -26.96 -18.10
C ILE A 88 12.71 -26.83 -18.63
N GLN A 89 13.73 -27.06 -17.80
CA GLN A 89 15.13 -26.94 -18.20
C GLN A 89 15.49 -27.93 -19.32
N THR A 90 14.92 -29.13 -19.27
CA THR A 90 15.12 -30.16 -20.28
C THR A 90 14.34 -29.83 -21.56
N ALA A 91 13.09 -29.35 -21.44
CA ALA A 91 12.29 -28.89 -22.58
C ALA A 91 12.97 -27.76 -23.36
N ILE A 92 13.59 -26.80 -22.66
CA ILE A 92 14.33 -25.70 -23.30
C ILE A 92 15.48 -26.23 -24.17
N ARG A 93 16.20 -27.27 -23.72
CA ARG A 93 17.28 -27.90 -24.48
C ARG A 93 16.79 -28.67 -25.71
N LEU A 94 15.54 -29.13 -25.70
CA LEU A 94 14.92 -29.81 -26.83
C LEU A 94 14.36 -28.82 -27.86
N VAL A 95 13.81 -27.69 -27.41
CA VAL A 95 13.16 -26.69 -28.27
C VAL A 95 14.16 -25.73 -28.91
N LEU A 96 15.22 -25.33 -28.20
CA LEU A 96 16.18 -24.35 -28.69
C LEU A 96 17.46 -25.01 -29.22
N PRO A 97 18.03 -24.53 -30.35
CA PRO A 97 19.25 -25.09 -30.90
C PRO A 97 20.52 -24.56 -30.22
N GLY A 98 21.55 -25.42 -30.15
CA GLY A 98 22.95 -25.05 -29.93
C GLY A 98 23.21 -24.11 -28.75
N GLU A 99 23.86 -22.98 -29.02
CA GLU A 99 24.26 -21.99 -28.01
C GLU A 99 23.07 -21.30 -27.34
N LEU A 100 21.94 -21.13 -28.04
CA LEU A 100 20.75 -20.48 -27.48
C LEU A 100 20.19 -21.25 -26.27
N ALA A 101 20.19 -22.59 -26.35
CA ALA A 101 19.77 -23.43 -25.23
C ALA A 101 20.67 -23.25 -24.01
N LYS A 102 22.00 -23.15 -24.21
CA LYS A 102 22.96 -22.97 -23.11
C LYS A 102 22.73 -21.65 -22.39
N HIS A 103 22.57 -20.55 -23.14
CA HIS A 103 22.28 -19.24 -22.56
C HIS A 103 20.92 -19.20 -21.87
N ALA A 104 19.87 -19.75 -22.49
CA ALA A 104 18.54 -19.78 -21.91
C ALA A 104 18.50 -20.54 -20.56
N VAL A 105 19.19 -21.68 -20.49
CA VAL A 105 19.32 -22.46 -19.24
C VAL A 105 20.12 -21.69 -18.19
N SER A 106 21.20 -21.02 -18.58
CA SER A 106 22.00 -20.19 -17.68
C SER A 106 21.18 -19.04 -17.08
N GLU A 107 20.46 -18.30 -17.91
CA GLU A 107 19.59 -17.20 -17.46
C GLU A 107 18.43 -17.71 -16.58
N GLY A 108 17.82 -18.84 -16.94
CA GLY A 108 16.78 -19.47 -16.12
C GLY A 108 17.28 -19.85 -14.72
N THR A 109 18.47 -20.43 -14.63
CA THR A 109 19.07 -20.84 -13.35
C THR A 109 19.38 -19.62 -12.47
N LYS A 110 19.95 -18.56 -13.06
CA LYS A 110 20.20 -17.29 -12.35
C LYS A 110 18.91 -16.70 -11.76
N ALA A 111 17.82 -16.74 -12.53
CA ALA A 111 16.53 -16.24 -12.08
C ALA A 111 15.97 -17.04 -10.89
N VAL A 112 16.08 -18.37 -10.93
CA VAL A 112 15.63 -19.26 -9.84
C VAL A 112 16.40 -18.97 -8.55
N THR A 113 17.73 -18.87 -8.61
CA THR A 113 18.56 -18.56 -7.43
C THR A 113 18.26 -17.17 -6.86
N LYS A 114 18.01 -16.18 -7.72
CA LYS A 114 17.61 -14.83 -7.28
C LYS A 114 16.23 -14.83 -6.62
N PHE A 115 15.32 -15.69 -7.08
CA PHE A 115 13.98 -15.79 -6.53
C PHE A 115 13.98 -16.44 -5.14
N THR A 116 14.67 -17.56 -4.97
CA THR A 116 14.79 -18.24 -3.66
C THR A 116 15.38 -17.29 -2.61
N SER A 117 16.47 -16.61 -2.95
CA SER A 117 17.12 -15.61 -2.07
C SER A 117 16.19 -14.45 -1.67
N LYS A 118 15.28 -14.02 -2.55
CA LYS A 118 14.30 -12.96 -2.25
C LYS A 118 13.15 -13.45 -1.40
N LYS A 119 12.72 -14.70 -1.58
CA LYS A 119 11.64 -15.33 -0.80
C LYS A 119 12.01 -15.35 0.68
N GLU A 120 13.22 -15.83 0.99
CA GLU A 120 13.75 -15.85 2.35
C GLU A 120 13.80 -14.46 3.01
N LYS A 121 14.18 -13.43 2.25
CA LYS A 121 14.19 -12.04 2.74
C LYS A 121 12.79 -11.51 3.02
N LYS A 122 11.78 -11.86 2.21
CA LYS A 122 10.38 -11.47 2.43
C LYS A 122 9.79 -12.15 3.67
N GLU A 123 10.08 -13.43 3.85
CA GLU A 123 9.63 -14.20 5.02
C GLU A 123 10.19 -13.58 6.30
N LYS A 124 11.52 -13.37 6.37
CA LYS A 124 12.20 -12.69 7.48
C LYS A 124 11.69 -11.25 7.72
N LYS A 125 11.38 -10.51 6.65
CA LYS A 125 10.81 -9.16 6.76
C LYS A 125 9.42 -9.20 7.37
N SER A 126 8.54 -10.11 6.94
CA SER A 126 7.18 -10.20 7.49
C SER A 126 7.17 -10.59 8.97
N GLU A 127 8.09 -11.44 9.40
CA GLU A 127 8.28 -11.85 10.79
C GLU A 127 8.80 -10.71 11.67
N THR A 128 9.77 -9.94 11.17
CA THR A 128 10.29 -8.76 11.89
C THR A 128 9.26 -7.63 11.98
N THR A 129 8.40 -7.41 10.97
CA THR A 129 7.30 -6.46 11.08
C THR A 129 6.27 -6.92 12.11
N LYS A 130 5.91 -8.22 12.13
CA LYS A 130 5.01 -8.78 13.17
C LYS A 130 5.57 -8.60 14.58
N LYS A 131 6.87 -8.89 14.78
CA LYS A 131 7.56 -8.67 16.07
C LYS A 131 7.62 -7.18 16.46
N LYS A 132 7.89 -6.27 15.53
CA LYS A 132 7.85 -4.81 15.79
C LYS A 132 6.45 -4.30 16.11
N SER A 133 5.42 -4.85 15.48
CA SER A 133 4.02 -4.51 15.76
C SER A 133 3.57 -5.06 17.11
N ALA A 134 3.97 -6.27 17.49
CA ALA A 134 3.72 -6.83 18.82
C ALA A 134 4.44 -6.03 19.92
N LYS A 135 5.71 -5.67 19.71
CA LYS A 135 6.48 -4.86 20.67
C LYS A 135 5.89 -3.46 20.86
N ARG A 136 5.36 -2.83 19.80
CA ARG A 136 4.65 -1.54 19.89
C ARG A 136 3.31 -1.64 20.63
N LYS A 137 2.59 -2.76 20.52
CA LYS A 137 1.34 -2.97 21.27
C LYS A 137 1.63 -3.11 22.76
N LEU A 138 2.62 -3.92 23.13
CA LEU A 138 3.06 -4.06 24.52
C LEU A 138 3.47 -2.72 25.14
N SER A 139 4.27 -1.90 24.43
CA SER A 139 4.67 -0.60 24.98
C SER A 139 3.50 0.37 25.13
N TYR A 140 2.45 0.25 24.30
CA TYR A 140 1.26 1.10 24.42
C TYR A 140 0.39 0.68 25.61
N GLU A 141 0.29 -0.63 25.85
CA GLU A 141 -0.42 -1.19 27.02
C GLU A 141 0.29 -0.83 28.33
N GLU A 142 1.63 -0.95 28.40
CA GLU A 142 2.42 -0.54 29.58
C GLU A 142 2.26 0.95 29.90
N ASN A 143 2.37 1.82 28.90
CA ASN A 143 2.21 3.28 29.11
C ASN A 143 0.79 3.65 29.56
N ASN A 144 -0.23 2.96 29.05
CA ASN A 144 -1.61 3.18 29.45
C ASN A 144 -1.88 2.70 30.88
N GLN A 145 -1.24 1.61 31.31
CA GLN A 145 -1.31 1.14 32.67
C GLN A 145 -0.61 2.11 33.64
N TYR A 146 0.56 2.64 33.28
CA TYR A 146 1.25 3.67 34.06
C TYR A 146 0.40 4.94 34.23
N ALA A 147 -0.21 5.44 33.16
CA ALA A 147 -1.08 6.62 33.22
C ALA A 147 -2.31 6.41 34.15
N LYS A 148 -2.89 5.21 34.15
CA LYS A 148 -3.99 4.85 35.06
C LYS A 148 -3.54 4.79 36.51
N GLU A 149 -2.36 4.25 36.78
CA GLU A 149 -1.80 4.16 38.13
C GLU A 149 -1.41 5.54 38.68
N GLU A 150 -0.81 6.41 37.86
CA GLU A 150 -0.55 7.81 38.24
C GLU A 150 -1.84 8.59 38.52
N GLY A 151 -2.88 8.42 37.68
CA GLY A 151 -4.20 9.02 37.96
C GLY A 151 -4.84 8.51 39.25
N LYS A 152 -4.63 7.24 39.63
CA LYS A 152 -5.07 6.70 40.94
C LYS A 152 -4.25 7.27 42.10
N LYS A 153 -2.94 7.44 41.95
CA LYS A 153 -2.08 8.06 42.97
C LYS A 153 -2.47 9.51 43.20
N GLU A 154 -2.75 10.25 42.13
CA GLU A 154 -3.18 11.66 42.21
C GLU A 154 -4.55 11.80 42.88
N ARG A 155 -5.49 10.87 42.62
CA ARG A 155 -6.77 10.81 43.33
C ARG A 155 -6.59 10.49 44.82
N ARG A 156 -5.75 9.51 45.17
CA ARG A 156 -5.41 9.20 46.57
C ARG A 156 -4.82 10.41 47.29
N LYS A 157 -3.85 11.11 46.69
CA LYS A 157 -3.30 12.35 47.26
C LYS A 157 -4.35 13.43 47.50
N LYS A 158 -5.32 13.57 46.60
CA LYS A 158 -6.42 14.54 46.75
C LYS A 158 -7.42 14.11 47.84
N GLU A 159 -7.65 12.82 48.00
CA GLU A 159 -8.45 12.25 49.09
C GLU A 159 -7.73 12.44 50.43
N ASP A 160 -6.46 12.04 50.54
CA ASP A 160 -5.61 12.27 51.73
C ASP A 160 -5.57 13.75 52.13
N ASN A 161 -5.45 14.65 51.14
CA ASN A 161 -5.47 16.10 51.37
C ASN A 161 -6.86 16.62 51.78
N ARG A 162 -7.95 16.03 51.26
CA ARG A 162 -9.31 16.35 51.73
C ARG A 162 -9.54 15.85 53.14
N GLU A 163 -9.14 14.62 53.46
CA GLU A 163 -9.20 14.06 54.81
C GLU A 163 -8.39 14.91 55.80
N PHE A 164 -7.21 15.38 55.38
CA PHE A 164 -6.42 16.32 56.17
C PHE A 164 -7.18 17.62 56.48
N ILE A 165 -7.83 18.23 55.47
CA ILE A 165 -8.63 19.45 55.64
C ILE A 165 -9.84 19.22 56.55
N GLU A 166 -10.57 18.12 56.37
CA GLU A 166 -11.73 17.79 57.23
C GLU A 166 -11.30 17.53 58.68
N ARG A 167 -10.15 16.87 58.88
CA ARG A 167 -9.57 16.67 60.21
C ARG A 167 -9.18 17.99 60.88
N MET A 168 -8.73 18.97 60.11
CA MET A 168 -8.43 20.33 60.61
C MET A 168 -9.71 21.09 60.99
N GLN A 169 -10.76 21.03 60.17
CA GLN A 169 -12.04 21.70 60.47
C GLN A 169 -12.74 21.09 61.69
N LYS A 170 -12.68 19.76 61.87
CA LYS A 170 -13.28 19.07 63.01
C LYS A 170 -12.58 19.35 64.35
N LYS A 171 -11.34 19.84 64.31
CA LYS A 171 -10.60 20.24 65.51
C LYS A 171 -10.94 21.63 66.04
N ASN A 172 -11.69 22.47 65.30
CA ASN A 172 -12.03 23.85 65.72
C ASN A 172 -10.81 24.60 66.33
N GLU A 173 -9.62 24.33 65.80
CA GLU A 173 -8.41 25.08 66.12
C GLU A 173 -8.30 26.24 65.14
N VAL A 174 -8.39 27.44 65.69
CA VAL A 174 -8.17 28.75 65.07
C VAL A 174 -7.04 28.69 64.05
N TRP A 175 -7.30 29.15 62.81
CA TRP A 175 -6.22 29.52 61.89
C TRP A 175 -5.27 30.47 62.62
N PRO A 176 -3.97 30.15 62.81
CA PRO A 176 -3.06 31.10 63.41
C PRO A 176 -3.04 32.36 62.53
N PRO A 177 -3.18 33.56 63.12
CA PRO A 177 -3.12 34.79 62.35
C PRO A 177 -1.80 34.81 61.56
N LEU A 178 -1.92 35.04 60.26
CA LEU A 178 -0.82 35.35 59.37
C LEU A 178 0.02 36.45 60.01
N LYS A 179 1.12 36.06 60.65
CA LYS A 179 2.22 36.98 60.95
C LYS A 179 2.87 37.33 59.61
N CYS A 180 2.52 38.51 59.14
CA CYS A 180 3.41 39.51 58.56
C CYS A 180 4.75 39.00 57.98
N GLY A 181 4.95 39.18 56.68
CA GLY A 181 6.21 38.84 56.02
C GLY A 181 6.29 39.18 54.53
N TYR A 182 6.01 40.43 54.16
CA TYR A 182 6.52 41.15 52.97
C TYR A 182 6.24 40.63 51.52
N TYR A 183 6.05 41.61 50.62
CA TYR A 183 6.05 41.55 49.14
C TYR A 183 4.73 41.23 48.38
N THR A 184 3.90 42.29 48.27
CA THR A 184 3.38 42.93 47.03
C THR A 184 2.98 42.00 45.87
N PHE A 185 1.71 41.85 45.50
CA PHE A 185 0.84 42.87 44.87
C PHE A 185 1.48 43.57 43.65
N THR A 186 1.71 42.84 42.55
CA THR A 186 1.58 43.32 41.16
C THR A 186 1.60 42.14 40.18
N PHE A 187 0.45 41.52 39.87
CA PHE A 187 0.36 40.71 38.63
C PHE A 187 -1.03 40.61 38.01
N THR A 188 -2.06 41.20 38.61
CA THR A 188 -3.42 41.20 38.06
C THR A 188 -3.74 42.42 37.19
N GLN A 189 -2.78 43.31 36.90
CA GLN A 189 -3.01 44.55 36.14
C GLN A 189 -2.43 44.56 34.71
N THR A 190 -1.73 43.53 34.25
CA THR A 190 -1.18 43.47 32.87
C THR A 190 -2.07 42.74 31.86
N LEU A 191 -3.13 42.04 32.28
CA LEU A 191 -3.98 41.28 31.35
C LEU A 191 -5.10 42.11 30.67
N ALA A 192 -5.37 43.34 31.12
CA ALA A 192 -6.43 44.18 30.53
C ALA A 192 -5.96 45.08 29.38
N LEU A 193 -4.65 45.26 29.17
CA LEU A 193 -4.11 46.19 28.15
C LEU A 193 -3.73 45.54 26.81
N VAL A 194 -3.63 44.20 26.73
CA VAL A 194 -3.30 43.52 25.47
C VAL A 194 -4.55 43.27 24.60
N CYS A 195 -5.76 43.34 25.17
CA CYS A 195 -6.99 43.03 24.44
C CYS A 195 -7.55 44.19 23.60
N SER A 196 -7.11 45.44 23.80
CA SER A 196 -7.62 46.60 23.04
C SER A 196 -6.80 46.99 21.80
N HIS A 197 -5.69 46.32 21.49
CA HIS A 197 -4.82 46.68 20.35
C HIS A 197 -4.95 45.77 19.11
N VAL A 198 -5.76 44.70 19.17
CA VAL A 198 -5.93 43.76 18.03
C VAL A 198 -7.20 44.02 17.21
N SER A 199 -8.03 45.01 17.59
CA SER A 199 -9.30 45.30 16.87
C SER A 199 -9.23 46.53 15.93
N ARG A 200 -8.03 46.98 15.56
CA ARG A 200 -7.82 48.12 14.61
C ARG A 200 -6.78 47.85 13.51
N ILE A 201 -6.65 46.59 13.09
CA ILE A 201 -6.08 46.15 11.80
C ILE A 201 -7.01 45.10 11.21
#